data_AF-A0A3S5B9M5-F1
#
_entry.id   AF-A0A3S5B9M5-F1
#
_cell.length_a   1.000
_cell.length_b   1.000
_cell.length_c   1.000
_cell.angle_alpha   90.00
_cell.angle_beta   90.00
_cell.angle_gamma   90.00
#
_symmetry.space_group_name_H-M   'P 1'
#
loop_
_entity.id
_entity.type
_entity.pdbx_description
1 polymer ?
#
loop_
_entity_poly.entity_id
_entity_poly.type
_entity_poly.pdbx_seq_one_letter_code
_entity_poly.pdbx_strand_id
1 'polypeptide(L)'
;MFTQSQVGMSTMTSLMAKKYVQEEIRYDDIDAKFAKRERYAGPLSEFKEKRDYKPDVRLEYVDDLGRRLNSKEAFRQLSHKFHGKGSGKRKTEKRMKKIEEECVSL
;
A
#
# COMPACT_ATOMS: atom_id res chain seq x y z
N MET A 1 52.35 -29.13 18.76
CA MET A 1 50.93 -29.53 18.64
C MET A 1 50.25 -28.46 17.79
N PHE A 2 49.93 -28.77 16.53
CA PHE A 2 49.30 -27.82 15.60
C PHE A 2 47.87 -28.28 15.31
N THR A 3 46.87 -27.43 15.56
CA THR A 3 45.46 -27.68 15.24
C THR A 3 45.11 -26.96 13.94
N GLN A 4 44.67 -27.70 12.92
CA GLN A 4 44.13 -27.17 11.68
C GLN A 4 42.61 -27.05 11.84
N SER A 5 42.07 -25.82 11.89
CA SER A 5 40.62 -25.59 11.90
C SER A 5 40.10 -25.57 10.46
N GLN A 6 39.30 -26.57 10.11
CA GLN A 6 38.67 -26.68 8.80
C GLN A 6 37.45 -25.74 8.74
N VAL A 7 37.49 -24.76 7.85
CA VAL A 7 36.39 -23.80 7.65
C VAL A 7 35.28 -24.52 6.88
N GLY A 8 34.11 -24.70 7.51
CA GLY A 8 32.96 -25.35 6.89
C GLY A 8 32.37 -24.47 5.77
N MET A 9 32.41 -24.96 4.54
CA MET A 9 31.71 -24.36 3.40
C MET A 9 30.20 -24.52 3.59
N SER A 10 29.51 -23.46 4.01
CA SER A 10 28.04 -23.41 4.01
C SER A 10 27.55 -23.35 2.56
N THR A 11 26.99 -24.46 2.07
CA THR A 11 26.47 -24.58 0.71
C THR A 11 25.32 -23.60 0.49
N MET A 12 25.48 -22.68 -0.46
CA MET A 12 24.48 -21.71 -0.91
C MET A 12 23.37 -22.38 -1.73
N THR A 13 22.70 -23.37 -1.16
CA THR A 13 21.60 -24.12 -1.81
C THR A 13 20.38 -23.23 -2.08
N SER A 14 20.17 -22.19 -1.28
CA SER A 14 19.04 -21.28 -1.41
C SER A 14 19.11 -20.32 -2.60
N LEU A 15 20.26 -20.22 -3.29
CA LEU A 15 20.46 -19.29 -4.42
C LEU A 15 20.18 -19.93 -5.80
N MET A 16 19.84 -21.21 -5.84
CA MET A 16 19.58 -21.90 -7.11
C MET A 16 18.27 -21.39 -7.74
N ALA A 17 18.36 -20.92 -8.98
CA ALA A 17 17.22 -20.49 -9.77
C ALA A 17 16.25 -21.66 -10.01
N LYS A 18 14.98 -21.48 -9.63
CA LYS A 18 13.92 -22.48 -9.83
C LYS A 18 13.36 -22.34 -11.24
N LYS A 19 13.39 -23.42 -12.02
CA LYS A 19 12.74 -23.49 -13.33
C LYS A 19 11.24 -23.67 -13.10
N TYR A 20 10.43 -22.71 -13.56
CA TYR A 20 8.98 -22.82 -13.58
C TYR A 20 8.54 -23.14 -15.00
N VAL A 21 7.75 -24.21 -15.16
CA VAL A 21 7.03 -24.53 -16.40
C VAL A 21 5.60 -24.05 -16.19
N GLN A 22 5.12 -23.19 -17.09
CA GLN A 22 3.75 -22.68 -17.02
C GLN A 22 2.88 -23.50 -17.96
N GLU A 23 1.97 -24.28 -17.39
CA GLU A 23 1.00 -25.08 -18.13
C GLU A 23 -0.22 -24.21 -18.50
N GLU A 24 -0.74 -24.36 -19.72
CA GLU A 24 -1.98 -23.71 -20.15
C GLU A 24 -3.19 -24.40 -19.49
N ILE A 25 -3.91 -23.63 -18.67
CA ILE A 25 -5.07 -24.11 -17.93
C ILE A 25 -6.25 -24.29 -18.90
N ARG A 26 -6.79 -25.51 -19.00
CA ARG A 26 -8.04 -25.78 -19.73
C ARG A 26 -9.22 -25.17 -18.99
N TYR A 27 -10.08 -24.45 -19.70
CA TYR A 27 -11.11 -23.56 -19.14
C TYR A 27 -12.34 -24.28 -18.55
N ASP A 28 -12.41 -25.61 -18.61
CA ASP A 28 -13.59 -26.39 -18.20
C ASP A 28 -13.47 -27.02 -16.79
N ASP A 29 -12.34 -26.84 -16.09
CA ASP A 29 -12.16 -27.37 -14.74
C ASP A 29 -12.82 -26.47 -13.68
N ILE A 30 -14.00 -26.86 -13.23
CA ILE A 30 -14.81 -26.18 -12.20
C ILE A 30 -14.04 -26.05 -10.87
N ASP A 31 -13.11 -26.96 -10.57
CA ASP A 31 -12.24 -26.92 -9.39
C ASP A 31 -11.27 -25.72 -9.38
N ALA A 32 -10.95 -25.16 -10.55
CA ALA A 32 -10.13 -23.94 -10.66
C ALA A 32 -10.84 -22.70 -10.08
N LYS A 33 -12.17 -22.71 -9.98
CA LYS A 33 -12.94 -21.61 -9.34
C LYS A 33 -12.75 -21.59 -7.82
N PHE A 34 -12.58 -22.74 -7.18
CA PHE A 34 -12.34 -22.82 -5.74
C PHE A 34 -10.88 -22.52 -5.37
N ALA A 35 -9.92 -22.90 -6.21
CA ALA A 35 -8.50 -22.57 -6.01
C ALA A 35 -8.20 -21.05 -6.05
N LYS A 36 -9.04 -20.26 -6.76
CA LYS A 36 -8.91 -18.79 -6.76
C LYS A 36 -9.23 -18.14 -5.41
N ARG A 37 -9.99 -18.80 -4.53
CA ARG A 37 -10.35 -18.27 -3.21
C ARG A 37 -9.17 -18.31 -2.23
N GLU A 38 -8.32 -19.33 -2.34
CA GLU A 38 -7.11 -19.46 -1.52
C GLU A 38 -6.05 -18.40 -1.84
N ARG A 39 -6.04 -17.82 -3.04
CA ARG A 39 -5.05 -16.78 -3.40
C ARG A 39 -5.19 -15.47 -2.63
N TYR A 40 -6.30 -15.27 -1.94
CA TYR A 40 -6.50 -14.13 -1.03
C TYR A 40 -6.35 -14.51 0.46
N ALA A 41 -6.11 -15.79 0.76
CA ALA A 41 -5.73 -16.25 2.10
C ALA A 41 -4.21 -16.12 2.26
N GLY A 42 -3.71 -14.90 2.25
CA GLY A 42 -2.34 -14.62 2.67
C GLY A 42 -2.13 -15.07 4.13
N PRO A 43 -0.89 -15.30 4.59
CA PRO A 43 -0.62 -15.73 5.96
C PRO A 43 -1.13 -14.64 6.93
N LEU A 44 -2.28 -14.87 7.56
CA LEU A 44 -2.76 -14.03 8.65
C LEU A 44 -1.92 -14.39 9.88
N SER A 45 -0.79 -13.71 10.05
CA SER A 45 -0.03 -13.80 11.29
C SER A 45 -0.84 -13.18 12.41
N GLU A 46 -1.26 -14.01 13.36
CA GLU A 46 -2.02 -13.54 14.52
C GLU A 46 -1.10 -12.70 15.42
N PHE A 47 -1.41 -11.40 15.56
CA PHE A 47 -0.57 -10.43 16.27
C PHE A 47 -0.75 -10.55 17.81
N LYS A 48 -0.39 -11.72 18.36
CA LYS A 48 -0.61 -12.10 19.77
C LYS A 48 0.25 -11.32 20.78
N GLU A 49 1.32 -10.68 20.34
CA GLU A 49 2.29 -9.96 21.20
C GLU A 49 1.80 -8.58 21.66
N LYS A 50 0.75 -8.03 21.03
CA LYS A 50 0.23 -6.69 21.35
C LYS A 50 -1.25 -6.72 21.71
N ARG A 51 -1.65 -7.58 22.65
CA ARG A 51 -3.06 -7.69 23.07
C ARG A 51 -3.60 -6.40 23.71
N ASP A 52 -2.73 -5.65 24.39
CA ASP A 52 -3.12 -4.42 25.11
C ASP A 52 -2.76 -3.13 24.36
N TYR A 53 -2.31 -3.22 23.09
CA TYR A 53 -1.95 -2.05 22.31
C TYR A 53 -3.21 -1.35 21.76
N LYS A 54 -3.55 -0.21 22.36
CA LYS A 54 -4.65 0.66 21.95
C LYS A 54 -4.09 2.00 21.44
N PRO A 55 -3.65 2.07 20.18
CA PRO A 55 -3.21 3.35 19.62
C PRO A 55 -4.41 4.30 19.47
N ASP A 56 -4.21 5.56 19.82
CA ASP A 56 -5.13 6.62 19.42
C ASP A 56 -4.83 6.99 17.96
N VAL A 57 -5.65 6.49 17.03
CA VAL A 57 -5.45 6.69 15.60
C VAL A 57 -6.22 7.91 15.15
N ARG A 58 -5.50 8.95 14.73
CA ARG A 58 -6.07 10.16 14.17
C ARG A 58 -5.84 10.22 12.66
N LEU A 59 -6.94 10.41 11.92
CA LEU A 59 -6.92 10.59 10.47
C LEU A 59 -6.83 12.09 10.16
N GLU A 60 -5.73 12.48 9.53
CA GLU A 60 -5.49 13.87 9.12
C GLU A 60 -5.20 13.91 7.62
N TYR A 61 -5.79 14.88 6.94
CA TYR A 61 -5.59 15.10 5.51
C TYR A 61 -4.78 16.37 5.29
N VAL A 62 -3.75 16.28 4.47
CA VAL A 62 -2.81 17.38 4.19
C VAL A 62 -2.68 17.53 2.67
N ASP A 63 -2.66 18.77 2.19
CA ASP A 63 -2.35 19.05 0.78
C ASP A 63 -0.85 19.18 0.51
N ASP A 64 -0.47 19.37 -0.75
CA ASP A 64 0.92 19.48 -1.19
C ASP A 64 1.65 20.72 -0.61
N LEU A 65 0.89 21.68 -0.08
CA LEU A 65 1.39 22.90 0.57
C LEU A 65 1.49 22.71 2.10
N GLY A 66 1.22 21.52 2.63
CA GLY A 66 1.27 21.24 4.06
C GLY A 66 0.03 21.75 4.82
N ARG A 67 -1.00 22.23 4.14
CA ARG A 67 -2.21 22.76 4.78
C ARG A 67 -3.14 21.61 5.16
N ARG A 68 -3.66 21.67 6.39
CA ARG A 68 -4.66 20.72 6.86
C ARG A 68 -5.97 20.91 6.11
N LEU A 69 -6.41 19.86 5.43
CA LEU A 69 -7.64 19.84 4.65
C LEU A 69 -8.83 19.42 5.52
N ASN A 70 -9.96 20.06 5.28
CA ASN A 70 -11.24 19.55 5.75
C ASN A 70 -11.64 18.28 4.97
N SER A 71 -12.43 17.39 5.57
CA SER A 71 -12.92 16.13 4.99
C SER A 71 -13.52 16.30 3.59
N LYS A 72 -14.25 17.41 3.34
CA LYS A 72 -14.82 17.72 2.02
C LYS A 72 -13.73 18.00 0.97
N GLU A 73 -12.69 18.70 1.36
CA GLU A 73 -11.59 19.03 0.46
C GLU A 73 -10.70 17.82 0.21
N ALA A 74 -10.44 17.03 1.25
CA ALA A 74 -9.73 15.76 1.19
C ALA A 74 -10.41 14.76 0.25
N PHE A 75 -11.72 14.53 0.42
CA PHE A 75 -12.49 13.65 -0.46
C PHE A 75 -12.38 14.10 -1.91
N ARG A 76 -12.57 15.39 -2.18
CA ARG A 76 -12.45 15.94 -3.54
C ARG A 76 -11.05 15.71 -4.13
N GLN A 77 -9.98 15.91 -3.36
CA GLN A 77 -8.63 15.64 -3.84
C GLN A 77 -8.44 14.15 -4.15
N LEU A 78 -8.89 13.25 -3.27
CA LEU A 78 -8.88 11.81 -3.52
C LEU A 78 -9.67 11.44 -4.77
N SER A 79 -10.89 11.97 -4.94
CA SER A 79 -11.72 11.69 -6.11
C SER A 79 -11.07 12.16 -7.41
N HIS A 80 -10.44 13.34 -7.43
CA HIS A 80 -9.73 13.82 -8.61
C HIS A 80 -8.48 12.98 -8.91
N LYS A 81 -7.71 12.59 -7.89
CA LYS A 81 -6.55 11.69 -8.05
C LYS A 81 -6.99 10.31 -8.57
N PHE A 82 -8.12 9.81 -8.08
CA PHE A 82 -8.68 8.52 -8.46
C PHE A 82 -9.27 8.52 -9.88
N HIS A 83 -10.08 9.52 -10.23
CA HIS A 83 -10.74 9.58 -11.54
C HIS A 83 -9.93 10.29 -12.64
N GLY A 84 -8.79 10.92 -12.29
CA GLY A 84 -7.94 11.68 -13.22
C GLY A 84 -8.58 12.95 -13.81
N LYS A 85 -9.83 13.26 -13.44
CA LYS A 85 -10.57 14.44 -13.91
C LYS A 85 -10.49 15.55 -12.89
N GLY A 86 -9.60 16.51 -13.15
CA GLY A 86 -9.42 17.70 -12.31
C GLY A 86 -10.59 18.69 -12.40
N SER A 87 -10.57 19.70 -11.52
CA SER A 87 -11.46 20.84 -11.63
C SER A 87 -11.03 21.74 -12.79
N GLY A 88 -12.00 22.33 -13.50
CA GLY A 88 -11.73 23.32 -14.53
C GLY A 88 -11.12 24.62 -13.96
N LYS A 89 -10.36 25.33 -14.79
CA LYS A 89 -9.55 26.52 -14.45
C LYS A 89 -10.28 27.55 -13.56
N ARG A 90 -11.49 27.97 -13.96
CA ARG A 90 -12.31 28.94 -13.21
C ARG A 90 -12.66 28.49 -11.78
N LYS A 91 -12.86 27.17 -11.56
CA LYS A 91 -13.15 26.62 -10.22
C LYS A 91 -11.90 26.59 -9.35
N THR A 92 -10.74 26.33 -9.95
CA THR A 92 -9.46 26.30 -9.25
C THR A 92 -9.05 27.69 -8.80
N GLU A 93 -9.12 28.69 -9.69
CA GLU A 93 -8.80 30.10 -9.37
C GLU A 93 -9.68 30.66 -8.24
N LYS A 94 -11.01 30.46 -8.33
CA LYS A 94 -11.94 30.92 -7.28
C LYS A 94 -11.64 30.27 -5.93
N ARG A 95 -11.26 28.99 -5.93
CA ARG A 95 -10.90 28.29 -4.69
C ARG A 95 -9.57 28.80 -4.15
N MET A 96 -8.57 29.00 -5.00
CA MET A 96 -7.25 29.49 -4.60
C MET A 96 -7.37 30.85 -3.91
N LYS A 97 -8.17 31.78 -4.47
CA LYS A 97 -8.45 33.08 -3.84
C LYS A 97 -9.07 32.96 -2.45
N LYS A 98 -10.03 32.04 -2.28
CA LYS A 98 -10.68 31.80 -0.97
C LYS A 98 -9.70 31.23 0.06
N ILE A 99 -8.78 30.39 -0.39
CA ILE A 99 -7.73 29.82 0.48
C ILE A 99 -6.74 30.92 0.89
N GLU A 100 -6.32 31.76 -0.05
CA GLU A 100 -5.45 32.92 0.24
C GLU A 100 -6.10 33.88 1.23
N GLU A 101 -7.38 34.22 1.04
CA GLU A 101 -8.14 35.07 1.98
C GLU A 101 -8.21 34.45 3.39
N GLU A 102 -8.48 33.13 3.49
CA GLU A 102 -8.53 32.43 4.78
C GLU A 102 -7.15 32.35 5.46
N CYS A 103 -6.07 32.13 4.70
CA CYS A 103 -4.70 32.09 5.22
C CYS A 103 -4.17 33.46 5.65
N VAL A 104 -4.61 34.55 5.02
CA VAL A 104 -4.22 35.92 5.39
C VAL A 104 -5.00 36.42 6.62
N SER A 105 -6.16 35.83 6.89
CA SER A 105 -7.05 36.24 8.01
C SER A 105 -6.74 35.58 9.36
N LEU A 106 -5.68 34.77 9.43
CA LEU A 106 -5.18 34.08 10.63
C LEU A 106 -3.78 34.58 10.99
#